data_AF-A0A946AJH5-F1
#
_entry.id   AF-A0A946AJH5-F1
#
_cell.length_a   1.000
_cell.length_b   1.000
_cell.length_c   1.000
_cell.angle_alpha   90.00
_cell.angle_beta   90.00
_cell.angle_gamma   90.00
#
_symmetry.space_group_name_H-M   'P 1'
#
loop_
_entity.id
_entity.type
_entity.pdbx_description
1 polymer ?
#
loop_
_entity_poly.entity_id
_entity_poly.type
_entity_poly.pdbx_seq_one_letter_code
_entity_poly.pdbx_strand_id
1 'polypeptide(L)' 'MALATRVLEIESRAVIELVSRLDDTFADACRLCLETDGRVIVTGMGKSGHIGGKIAATLASTGT' A
#
# COMPACT_ATOMS: atom_id res chain seq x y z
N MET A 1 0.98 -14.70 -25.26
CA MET A 1 2.08 -14.64 -24.28
C MET A 1 2.72 -13.27 -24.19
N ALA A 2 3.13 -12.64 -25.30
CA ALA A 2 3.76 -11.30 -25.30
C ALA A 2 2.98 -10.21 -24.53
N LEU A 3 1.65 -10.17 -24.59
CA LEU A 3 0.84 -9.19 -23.83
C LEU A 3 0.93 -9.42 -22.32
N ALA A 4 0.86 -10.66 -21.85
CA ALA A 4 0.95 -10.98 -20.42
C ALA A 4 2.34 -10.62 -19.87
N THR A 5 3.41 -10.95 -20.62
CA THR A 5 4.77 -10.53 -20.30
C THR A 5 4.88 -9.01 -20.19
N ARG A 6 4.34 -8.27 -21.17
CA ARG A 6 4.35 -6.81 -21.16
C ARG A 6 3.62 -6.21 -19.96
N VAL A 7 2.48 -6.76 -19.57
CA VAL A 7 1.75 -6.29 -18.37
C VAL A 7 2.62 -6.47 -17.13
N LEU A 8 3.22 -7.64 -16.93
CA LEU A 8 4.09 -7.90 -15.78
C LEU A 8 5.34 -7.00 -15.78
N GLU A 9 5.92 -6.69 -16.94
CA GLU A 9 7.04 -5.75 -17.07
C GLU A 9 6.64 -4.30 -16.70
N ILE A 10 5.43 -3.87 -17.07
CA ILE A 10 4.94 -2.52 -16.71
C ILE A 10 4.73 -2.43 -15.20
N GLU A 11 4.08 -3.43 -14.59
CA GLU A 11 3.80 -3.44 -13.16
C GLU A 11 5.10 -3.55 -12.34
N SER A 12 6.07 -4.37 -12.76
CA SER A 12 7.35 -4.49 -12.06
C SER A 12 8.13 -3.17 -12.06
N ARG A 13 8.16 -2.46 -13.20
CA ARG A 13 8.76 -1.13 -13.28
C ARG A 13 8.04 -0.13 -12.38
N ALA A 14 6.71 -0.14 -12.36
CA ALA A 14 5.92 0.74 -11.49
C ALA A 14 6.25 0.52 -10.01
N VAL A 15 6.46 -0.74 -9.58
CA VAL A 15 6.90 -1.05 -8.21
C VAL A 15 8.32 -0.53 -7.93
N ILE A 16 9.25 -0.67 -8.87
CA ILE A 16 10.64 -0.17 -8.71
C ILE A 16 10.65 1.37 -8.57
N GLU A 17 9.81 2.07 -9.33
CA GLU A 17 9.71 3.53 -9.27
C GLU A 17 9.28 4.04 -7.88
N LEU A 18 8.58 3.23 -7.09
CA LEU A 18 8.18 3.59 -5.72
C LEU A 18 9.36 3.75 -4.75
N VAL A 19 10.53 3.20 -5.04
CA VAL A 19 11.73 3.36 -4.19
C VAL A 19 12.05 4.85 -3.95
N SER A 20 11.84 5.69 -4.97
CA SER A 20 12.05 7.13 -4.87
C SER A 20 11.08 7.86 -3.94
N ARG A 21 9.98 7.21 -3.53
CA ARG A 21 8.96 7.74 -2.62
C ARG A 21 9.10 7.24 -1.18
N LEU A 22 10.09 6.39 -0.92
CA LEU A 22 10.42 5.93 0.43
C LEU A 22 11.33 6.96 1.10
N ASP A 23 10.72 8.06 1.52
CA ASP A 23 11.38 9.16 2.22
C ASP A 23 10.88 9.28 3.68
N ASP A 24 11.29 10.34 4.37
CA ASP A 24 10.92 10.58 5.76
C ASP A 24 9.40 10.71 5.95
N THR A 25 8.65 11.18 4.95
CA THR A 25 7.18 11.26 5.01
C THR A 25 6.56 9.86 5.11
N PHE A 26 7.14 8.88 4.42
CA PHE A 26 6.70 7.49 4.53
C PHE A 26 6.99 6.93 5.93
N ALA A 27 8.19 7.18 6.45
CA ALA A 27 8.56 6.76 7.81
C ALA A 27 7.65 7.39 8.87
N ASP A 28 7.28 8.66 8.70
CA ASP A 28 6.37 9.39 9.57
C ASP A 28 4.96 8.79 9.55
N ALA A 29 4.45 8.45 8.37
CA ALA A 29 3.16 7.77 8.24
C ALA A 29 3.16 6.40 8.95
N CYS A 30 4.25 5.64 8.84
CA CYS A 30 4.39 4.38 9.58
C CYS A 30 4.36 4.59 11.09
N ARG A 31 5.07 5.61 11.61
CA ARG A 31 5.06 5.93 13.05
C ARG A 31 3.67 6.33 13.53
N LEU A 32 2.96 7.18 12.78
CA LEU A 32 1.58 7.57 13.11
C LEU A 32 0.65 6.35 13.20
N CYS A 33 0.77 5.38 12.29
CA CYS A 33 -0.02 4.14 12.35
C CYS A 33 0.32 3.32 13.60
N LEU A 34 1.60 3.21 13.98
CA LEU A 34 2.06 2.43 15.14
C LEU A 34 1.70 3.09 16.48
N GLU A 35 1.69 4.42 16.53
CA GLU A 35 1.37 5.21 17.72
C GLU A 35 -0.15 5.45 17.87
N THR A 36 -0.97 4.87 17.00
CA THR A 36 -2.43 5.04 17.05
C THR A 36 -3.02 4.25 18.23
N ASP A 37 -3.54 4.96 19.25
CA ASP A 37 -4.26 4.36 20.40
C ASP A 37 -5.64 3.78 20.03
N GLY A 38 -6.13 4.09 18.82
CA GLY A 38 -7.45 3.74 18.31
C GLY A 38 -7.42 2.68 17.22
N ARG A 39 -7.94 3.03 16.05
CA ARG A 39 -7.97 2.16 14.86
C ARG A 39 -7.52 2.95 13.64
N VAL A 40 -6.78 2.30 12.76
CA VAL A 40 -6.46 2.87 11.44
C VAL A 40 -7.63 2.60 10.48
N ILE A 41 -8.31 3.66 10.06
CA ILE A 41 -9.44 3.56 9.12
C ILE A 41 -8.94 3.76 7.68
N VAL A 42 -9.06 2.74 6.85
CA VAL A 42 -8.74 2.79 5.42
C VAL A 42 -10.02 2.89 4.61
N THR A 43 -10.15 3.91 3.77
CA THR A 43 -11.32 4.14 2.92
C THR A 43 -10.90 4.44 1.47
N GLY A 44 -11.78 4.11 0.53
CA GLY A 44 -11.56 4.33 -0.90
C GLY A 44 -12.67 3.72 -1.75
N MET A 45 -12.78 4.16 -3.00
CA MET A 45 -13.81 3.71 -3.95
C MET A 45 -13.18 2.94 -5.12
N GLY A 46 -13.97 2.05 -5.73
CA GLY A 46 -13.54 1.27 -6.89
C GLY A 46 -12.31 0.39 -6.61
N LYS A 47 -11.39 0.29 -7.56
CA LYS A 47 -10.15 -0.51 -7.43
C LYS A 47 -9.34 -0.14 -6.18
N SER A 48 -9.24 1.15 -5.86
CA SER A 48 -8.55 1.63 -4.66
C SER A 48 -9.24 1.16 -3.37
N GLY A 49 -10.57 1.04 -3.37
CA GLY A 49 -11.31 0.47 -2.24
C GLY A 49 -10.99 -1.01 -2.01
N HIS A 50 -10.85 -1.81 -3.07
CA HIS A 50 -10.44 -3.22 -2.95
C HIS A 50 -9.04 -3.39 -2.36
N ILE A 51 -8.07 -2.57 -2.81
CA ILE A 51 -6.71 -2.58 -2.26
C ILE A 51 -6.72 -2.06 -0.82
N GLY A 52 -7.47 -0.99 -0.54
CA GLY A 52 -7.65 -0.46 0.82
C GLY A 52 -8.21 -1.49 1.79
N GLY A 53 -9.19 -2.29 1.36
CA GLY A 53 -9.72 -3.40 2.15
C GLY A 53 -8.68 -4.48 2.45
N LYS A 54 -7.78 -4.79 1.52
CA LYS A 54 -6.64 -5.70 1.76
C LYS A 54 -5.64 -5.11 2.75
N ILE A 55 -5.31 -3.82 2.61
CA ILE A 55 -4.43 -3.11 3.55
C ILE A 55 -5.03 -3.12 4.96
N ALA A 56 -6.31 -2.79 5.11
CA ALA A 56 -7.00 -2.81 6.40
C ALA A 56 -6.96 -4.20 7.06
N ALA A 57 -7.14 -5.27 6.29
CA ALA A 57 -7.03 -6.63 6.80
C ALA A 57 -5.60 -6.96 7.28
N THR A 58 -4.57 -6.50 6.56
CA THR A 58 -3.17 -6.68 6.97
C THR A 58 -2.84 -5.91 8.24
N LEU A 59 -3.26 -4.64 8.34
CA LEU A 59 -3.06 -3.82 9.55
C LEU A 59 -3.73 -4.47 10.77
N ALA A 60 -4.98 -4.91 10.63
CA ALA A 60 -5.72 -5.63 11.67
C ALA A 60 -5.01 -6.92 12.12
N SER A 61 -4.39 -7.65 11.19
CA SER A 61 -3.65 -8.89 11.53
C SER A 61 -2.28 -8.65 12.18
N THR A 62 -1.74 -7.42 12.09
CA THR A 62 -0.43 -7.05 12.65
C THR A 62 -0.52 -6.24 13.94
N GLY A 63 -1.74 -6.07 14.48
CA GLY A 63 -1.97 -5.46 15.80
C GLY A 63 -2.35 -3.98 15.78
N THR A 64 -2.67 -3.43 14.62
CA THR A 64 -3.16 -2.04 14.40
C THR A 64 -4.61 -1.99 13.91
#